data_AF-A0A0B0D4I2-F1
#
_entry.id   AF-A0A0B0D4I2-F1
#
_cell.length_a   1.000
_cell.length_b   1.000
_cell.length_c   1.000
_cell.angle_alpha   90.00
_cell.angle_beta   90.00
_cell.angle_gamma   90.00
#
_symmetry.space_group_name_H-M   'P 1'
#
loop_
_entity.id
_entity.type
_entity.pdbx_description
1 polymer ?
#
loop_
_entity_poly.entity_id
_entity_poly.type
_entity_poly.pdbx_seq_one_letter_code
_entity_poly.pdbx_strand_id
1 'polypeptide(L)' 'EGDFIEVHVDCPVSECEKRDPKGLYKKARNGEIKGFTGIDAPYESPNSPELVLHTDQADVNECSEQLVSFLEEKGWI' A
#
# COMPACT_ATOMS: atom_id res chain seq x y z
N GLU A 1 13.56 -17.82 13.30
CA GLU A 1 13.11 -17.01 12.14
C GLU A 1 12.68 -15.65 12.69
N GLY A 2 12.91 -14.57 11.95
CA GLY A 2 12.93 -13.21 12.49
C GLY A 2 11.55 -12.59 12.71
N ASP A 3 11.50 -11.59 13.58
CA ASP A 3 10.29 -10.86 14.00
C ASP A 3 9.83 -9.78 12.98
N PHE A 4 10.17 -9.95 11.69
CA PHE A 4 9.85 -9.00 10.64
C PHE A 4 8.80 -9.58 9.68
N ILE A 5 7.81 -8.76 9.33
CA ILE A 5 6.75 -9.06 8.35
C ILE A 5 6.73 -7.91 7.34
N GLU A 6 6.79 -8.24 6.05
CA GLU A 6 6.46 -7.33 4.96
C GLU A 6 4.96 -7.38 4.66
N VAL A 7 4.29 -6.24 4.81
CA VAL A 7 2.87 -6.07 4.45
C VAL A 7 2.77 -5.20 3.21
N HIS A 8 2.30 -5.78 2.11
CA HIS A 8 2.05 -5.06 0.86
C HIS A 8 0.68 -4.39 0.89
N VAL A 9 0.65 -3.07 1.00
CA VAL A 9 -0.57 -2.27 0.88
C VAL A 9 -0.84 -2.03 -0.60
N ASP A 10 -1.58 -2.95 -1.20
CA ASP A 10 -1.86 -2.96 -2.63
C ASP A 10 -3.07 -2.07 -2.95
N CYS A 11 -2.90 -1.22 -3.97
CA CYS A 11 -3.93 -0.36 -4.51
C CYS A 11 -3.48 0.11 -5.90
N PRO A 12 -4.32 -0.04 -6.95
CA PRO A 12 -4.01 0.48 -8.26
C PRO A 12 -3.68 1.98 -8.22
N VAL A 13 -2.63 2.39 -8.95
CA VAL A 13 -2.21 3.79 -9.04
C VAL A 13 -3.36 4.71 -9.43
N SER A 14 -4.27 4.26 -10.30
CA SER A 14 -5.45 5.03 -10.70
C SER A 14 -6.39 5.36 -9.54
N GLU A 15 -6.61 4.44 -8.60
CA GLU A 15 -7.43 4.70 -7.41
C GLU A 15 -6.65 5.55 -6.39
N CYS A 16 -5.34 5.36 -6.26
CA CYS A 16 -4.49 6.24 -5.46
C CYS A 16 -4.53 7.71 -5.96
N GLU A 17 -4.40 7.90 -7.28
CA GLU A 17 -4.45 9.20 -7.94
C GLU A 17 -5.84 9.85 -7.84
N LYS A 18 -6.91 9.06 -7.87
CA LYS A 18 -8.27 9.55 -7.64
C LYS A 18 -8.48 10.01 -6.20
N ARG A 19 -7.88 9.33 -5.21
CA ARG A 19 -7.98 9.71 -3.79
C ARG A 19 -7.20 10.99 -3.49
N ASP A 20 -6.01 11.14 -4.07
CA ASP A 20 -5.04 12.23 -3.93
C ASP A 20 -5.29 13.22 -2.76
N PRO A 21 -5.28 12.75 -1.50
CA PRO A 21 -5.76 13.54 -0.36
C PRO A 21 -4.87 14.76 -0.07
N LYS A 22 -3.65 14.76 -0.61
CA LYS A 22 -2.63 15.80 -0.42
C LYS A 22 -2.35 16.60 -1.69
N GLY A 23 -3.01 16.29 -2.81
CA GLY A 23 -2.75 16.95 -4.10
C GLY A 23 -1.38 16.63 -4.70
N LEU A 24 -0.73 15.54 -4.28
CA LEU A 24 0.63 15.18 -4.71
C LEU A 24 0.63 14.56 -6.10
N TYR A 25 -0.34 13.70 -6.42
CA TYR A 25 -0.49 13.16 -7.76
C TYR A 25 -0.74 14.28 -8.77
N LYS A 26 -1.62 15.23 -8.45
CA LYS A 26 -1.87 16.41 -9.28
C LYS A 26 -0.59 17.22 -9.54
N LYS A 27 0.21 17.49 -8.51
CA LYS A 27 1.49 18.20 -8.65
C LYS A 27 2.51 17.43 -9.48
N ALA A 28 2.59 16.11 -9.31
CA ALA A 28 3.45 15.25 -10.11
C ALA A 28 3.03 15.25 -11.59
N ARG A 29 1.73 15.15 -11.90
CA ARG A 29 1.20 15.26 -13.27
C ARG A 29 1.48 16.63 -13.90
N ASN A 30 1.50 17.69 -13.11
CA ASN A 30 1.86 19.04 -13.56
C ASN A 30 3.38 19.25 -13.74
N GLY A 31 4.22 18.26 -13.39
CA GLY A 31 5.68 18.36 -13.44
C GLY A 31 6.30 19.20 -12.32
N GLU A 32 5.53 19.54 -11.29
CA GLU A 32 6.01 20.26 -10.10
C GLU A 32 6.82 19.36 -9.16
N ILE A 33 6.56 18.05 -9.20
CA ILE A 33 7.30 17.01 -8.47
C ILE A 33 7.88 16.04 -9.49
N LYS A 34 9.18 15.75 -9.38
CA LYS A 34 9.90 14.77 -10.20
C LYS A 34 10.26 13.55 -9.37
N GLY A 35 10.38 12.40 -10.01
CA GLY A 35 10.71 11.12 -9.36
C GLY A 35 9.60 10.61 -8.44
N PHE A 36 8.34 10.91 -8.76
CA PHE A 36 7.18 10.48 -8.03
C PHE A 36 6.81 9.02 -8.39
N THR A 37 6.86 8.16 -7.37
CA THR A 37 6.54 6.74 -7.48
C THR A 37 5.11 6.52 -8.02
N GLY A 38 4.99 5.66 -9.03
CA GLY A 38 3.72 5.40 -9.72
C GLY A 38 3.42 6.36 -10.88
N ILE A 39 4.24 7.40 -11.09
CA ILE A 39 4.08 8.36 -12.19
C ILE A 39 5.33 8.36 -13.09
N ASP A 40 6.45 8.87 -12.59
CA ASP A 40 7.72 8.99 -13.31
C ASP A 40 8.88 8.25 -12.62
N ALA A 41 8.62 7.60 -11.48
CA ALA A 41 9.47 6.59 -10.87
C ALA A 41 8.72 5.25 -10.70
N PRO A 42 9.41 4.10 -10.83
CA PRO A 42 8.79 2.80 -10.65
C PRO A 42 8.43 2.54 -9.18
N TYR A 43 7.40 1.74 -8.96
CA TYR A 43 7.16 1.04 -7.71
C TYR A 43 7.56 -0.41 -7.91
N GLU A 44 8.44 -0.93 -7.05
CA GLU A 44 8.84 -2.33 -7.08
C GLU A 44 7.96 -3.08 -6.09
N SER A 45 6.89 -3.71 -6.60
CA SER A 45 6.00 -4.52 -5.77
C SER A 45 6.78 -5.66 -5.09
N PRO A 46 6.50 -5.96 -3.82
CA PRO A 46 7.13 -7.08 -3.13
C PRO A 46 6.92 -8.41 -3.87
N ASN A 47 7.98 -9.21 -4.00
CA ASN A 47 7.90 -10.50 -4.70
C ASN A 47 7.22 -11.58 -3.84
N SER A 48 7.33 -11.50 -2.51
CA SER A 48 6.80 -12.50 -1.58
C SER A 48 6.46 -11.86 -0.24
N PRO A 49 5.51 -10.90 -0.21
CA PRO A 49 5.07 -10.31 1.05
C PRO A 49 4.35 -11.35 1.91
N GLU A 50 4.52 -11.29 3.22
CA GLU A 50 3.82 -12.18 4.15
C GLU A 50 2.31 -11.89 4.22
N LEU A 51 1.90 -10.64 3.95
CA LEU A 51 0.50 -10.24 3.90
C LEU A 51 0.28 -9.19 2.79
N VAL A 52 -0.83 -9.30 2.06
CA VAL A 52 -1.28 -8.30 1.07
C VAL A 52 -2.61 -7.73 1.51
N LEU A 53 -2.73 -6.41 1.53
CA LEU A 53 -3.96 -5.68 1.86
C LEU A 53 -4.45 -4.92 0.61
N HIS A 54 -5.55 -5.39 0.01
CA HIS A 54 -6.16 -4.75 -1.17
C HIS A 54 -7.07 -3.58 -0.74
N THR A 55 -6.47 -2.41 -0.57
CA THR A 55 -7.16 -1.22 -0.01
C THR A 55 -8.07 -0.50 -1.02
N ASP A 56 -8.16 -0.97 -2.25
CA ASP A 56 -9.18 -0.60 -3.23
C ASP A 56 -10.47 -1.41 -3.11
N GLN A 57 -10.41 -2.58 -2.47
CA GLN A 57 -11.51 -3.54 -2.36
C GLN A 57 -12.07 -3.66 -0.93
N ALA A 58 -11.23 -3.35 0.06
CA ALA A 58 -11.58 -3.40 1.48
C ALA A 58 -11.40 -2.02 2.13
N ASP A 59 -12.21 -1.73 3.15
CA ASP A 59 -12.04 -0.54 3.97
C ASP A 59 -10.94 -0.70 5.02
N VAL A 60 -10.71 0.38 5.78
CA VAL A 60 -9.64 0.41 6.79
C VAL A 60 -9.88 -0.59 7.93
N ASN A 61 -11.13 -0.84 8.33
CA ASN A 61 -11.43 -1.77 9.42
C ASN A 61 -11.20 -3.20 8.93
N GLU A 62 -11.71 -3.53 7.74
CA GLU A 62 -11.51 -4.85 7.13
C GLU A 62 -10.03 -5.17 6.90
N CYS A 63 -9.23 -4.20 6.45
CA CYS A 63 -7.78 -4.38 6.30
C CYS A 63 -7.07 -4.53 7.66
N SER A 64 -7.52 -3.79 8.68
CA SER A 64 -6.95 -3.87 10.04
C SER A 64 -7.27 -5.22 10.69
N GLU A 65 -8.50 -5.73 10.51
CA GLU A 65 -8.90 -7.05 10.97
C GLU A 65 -8.06 -8.16 10.32
N GLN A 66 -7.84 -8.08 9.00
CA GLN A 66 -6.94 -9.01 8.30
C GLN A 66 -5.52 -9.01 8.88
N LEU A 67 -4.97 -7.84 9.18
CA LEU A 67 -3.65 -7.71 9.80
C LEU A 67 -3.62 -8.31 11.22
N VAL A 68 -4.63 -8.04 12.03
CA VAL A 68 -4.73 -8.57 13.40
C VAL A 68 -4.85 -10.09 13.38
N SER A 69 -5.76 -10.65 12.57
CA SER A 69 -5.93 -12.10 12.44
C SER A 69 -4.64 -12.78 11.96
N PHE A 70 -3.91 -12.16 11.02
CA PHE A 70 -2.61 -12.67 10.59
C PHE A 70 -1.61 -12.75 11.77
N LEU A 71 -1.55 -11.73 12.62
CA LEU A 71 -0.66 -11.71 13.79
C LEU A 71 -1.06 -12.75 14.86
N GLU A 72 -2.36 -12.95 15.09
CA GLU A 72 -2.89 -13.98 15.98
C GLU A 72 -2.52 -15.39 15.49
N GLU A 73 -2.68 -15.67 14.19
CA GLU A 73 -2.31 -16.95 13.57
C GLU A 73 -0.81 -17.26 13.69
N LYS A 74 0.03 -16.22 13.66
CA LYS A 74 1.48 -16.34 13.89
C LYS A 74 1.84 -16.45 15.37
N GLY A 75 0.89 -16.22 16.28
CA GLY A 75 1.08 -16.25 17.74
C GLY A 75 1.90 -15.06 18.25
N TRP A 76 1.83 -13.92 17.57
CA TRP A 76 2.59 -12.71 17.93
C TRP A 76 1.81 -11.78 18.84
N ILE A 77 0.48 -11.93 18.85
CA ILE A 77 -0.46 -11.27 19.77
C ILE A 77 -1.46 -12.28 20.34
#